data_AF-A0A920BN24-F1
#
_entry.id   AF-A0A920BN24-F1
#
_cell.length_a   1.000
_cell.length_b   1.000
_cell.length_c   1.000
_cell.angle_alpha   90.00
_cell.angle_beta   90.00
_cell.angle_gamma   90.00
#
_symmetry.space_group_name_H-M   'P 1'
#
loop_
_entity.id
_entity.type
_entity.pdbx_description
1 polymer ?
#
loop_
_entity_poly.entity_id
_entity_poly.type
_entity_poly.pdbx_seq_one_letter_code
_entity_poly.pdbx_strand_id
1 'polypeptide(L)'
;MASNTPIPELPKWTFLGGDGRLARRVGKPVRRFLHVEASGGVVLLLAAIAALIWANSPWSDSYYNFWHTDFELVIGSYHMGGESHHLTLETLVNDALMAIFFLL
;
A
#
# COMPACT_ATOMS: atom_id res chain seq x y z
N MET A 1 -8.53 -32.47 -63.28
CA MET A 1 -9.62 -31.85 -62.48
C MET A 1 -9.02 -31.31 -61.19
N ALA A 2 -8.55 -30.07 -61.19
CA ALA A 2 -8.19 -29.33 -59.98
C ALA A 2 -9.05 -28.06 -59.98
N SER A 3 -9.97 -27.96 -59.03
CA SER A 3 -10.89 -26.83 -58.92
C SER A 3 -10.13 -25.59 -58.49
N ASN A 4 -9.99 -24.61 -59.39
CA ASN A 4 -9.60 -23.24 -59.07
C ASN A 4 -10.76 -22.54 -58.34
N THR A 5 -10.97 -22.89 -57.08
CA THR A 5 -11.86 -22.15 -56.18
C THR A 5 -11.15 -20.87 -55.73
N PRO A 6 -11.70 -19.68 -56.01
CA PRO A 6 -11.18 -18.42 -55.48
C PRO A 6 -11.22 -18.46 -53.95
N ILE A 7 -10.11 -18.10 -53.31
CA ILE A 7 -10.06 -17.96 -51.85
C ILE A 7 -10.96 -16.77 -51.49
N PRO A 8 -11.96 -16.93 -50.60
CA PRO A 8 -12.82 -15.82 -50.18
C PRO A 8 -11.98 -14.77 -49.47
N GLU A 9 -12.10 -13.53 -49.93
CA GLU A 9 -11.34 -12.40 -49.40
C GLU A 9 -11.81 -12.11 -47.97
N LEU A 10 -10.92 -12.39 -47.00
CA LEU A 10 -11.26 -12.25 -45.58
C LEU A 10 -11.57 -10.78 -45.24
N PRO A 11 -12.63 -10.49 -44.47
CA PRO A 11 -12.98 -9.14 -44.05
C PRO A 11 -11.88 -8.49 -43.21
N LYS A 12 -11.44 -7.31 -43.63
CA LYS A 12 -10.44 -6.41 -43.00
C LYS A 12 -10.80 -5.87 -41.60
N TRP A 13 -11.79 -6.46 -40.92
CA TRP A 13 -12.28 -6.03 -39.60
C TRP A 13 -11.75 -6.93 -38.48
N THR A 14 -10.45 -7.20 -38.48
CA THR A 14 -9.79 -7.81 -37.33
C THR A 14 -9.48 -6.70 -36.32
N PHE A 15 -10.22 -6.65 -35.22
CA PHE A 15 -10.09 -5.71 -34.08
C PHE A 15 -8.70 -5.68 -33.40
N LEU A 16 -7.69 -6.36 -33.93
CA LEU A 16 -6.32 -6.44 -33.41
C LEU A 16 -5.48 -5.17 -33.69
N GLY A 17 -6.10 -4.09 -34.17
CA GLY A 17 -5.43 -2.89 -34.68
C GLY A 17 -5.59 -1.60 -33.86
N GLY A 18 -6.21 -1.62 -32.68
CA GLY A 18 -6.27 -0.45 -31.78
C GLY A 18 -5.93 -0.88 -30.36
N ASP A 19 -5.03 -0.26 -29.58
CA ASP A 19 -4.40 1.04 -29.69
C ASP A 19 -3.06 1.03 -28.96
N GLY A 20 -1.95 0.86 -29.69
CA GLY A 20 -0.61 1.07 -29.14
C GLY A 20 -0.36 2.52 -28.70
N ARG A 21 -1.18 3.49 -29.15
CA ARG A 21 -1.02 4.90 -28.81
C ARG A 21 -1.57 5.25 -27.43
N LEU A 22 -2.68 4.63 -27.01
CA LEU A 22 -3.25 4.79 -25.68
C LEU A 22 -2.37 4.12 -24.62
N ALA A 23 -1.96 2.87 -24.85
CA ALA A 23 -1.03 2.15 -23.98
C ALA A 23 0.30 2.90 -23.79
N ARG A 24 0.83 3.54 -24.85
CA ARG A 24 2.09 4.31 -24.79
C ARG A 24 1.93 5.69 -24.15
N ARG A 25 0.77 6.35 -24.28
CA ARG A 25 0.46 7.64 -23.65
C ARG A 25 0.11 7.50 -22.16
N VAL A 26 -0.57 6.41 -21.78
CA VAL A 26 -0.92 6.11 -20.39
C VAL A 26 0.23 5.40 -19.68
N GLY A 27 0.95 4.51 -20.36
CA GLY A 27 2.05 3.74 -19.77
C GLY A 27 3.25 4.57 -19.32
N LYS A 28 3.49 5.76 -19.90
CA LYS A 28 4.60 6.65 -19.51
C LYS A 28 4.34 7.38 -18.17
N PRO A 29 3.20 8.06 -17.95
CA PRO A 29 2.85 8.60 -16.65
C PRO A 29 2.61 7.49 -15.63
N VAL A 30 1.91 6.39 -15.97
CA VAL A 30 1.70 5.27 -15.03
C VAL A 30 3.01 4.64 -14.58
N ARG A 31 3.99 4.38 -15.47
CA ARG A 31 5.32 3.92 -15.02
C ARG A 31 6.02 4.91 -14.11
N ARG A 32 5.79 6.22 -14.28
CA ARG A 32 6.40 7.26 -13.44
C ARG A 32 5.68 7.38 -12.08
N PHE A 33 4.35 7.30 -12.06
CA PHE A 33 3.56 7.20 -10.83
C PHE A 33 3.90 5.92 -10.07
N LEU A 34 3.89 4.75 -10.73
CA LEU A 34 4.31 3.49 -10.13
C LEU A 34 5.75 3.54 -9.63
N HIS A 35 6.67 4.26 -10.28
CA HIS A 35 8.04 4.36 -9.77
C HIS A 35 8.13 5.24 -8.51
N VAL A 36 7.38 6.33 -8.46
CA VAL A 36 7.32 7.23 -7.29
C VAL A 36 6.55 6.57 -6.14
N GLU A 37 5.40 5.98 -6.41
CA GLU A 37 4.53 5.29 -5.45
C GLU A 37 5.11 3.94 -4.98
N ALA A 38 5.84 3.23 -5.85
CA ALA A 38 6.55 2.02 -5.44
C ALA A 38 7.62 2.30 -4.40
N SER A 39 8.22 3.51 -4.34
CA SER A 39 9.18 3.81 -3.27
C SER A 39 8.52 3.80 -1.89
N GLY A 40 7.33 4.38 -1.76
CA GLY A 40 6.53 4.33 -0.53
C GLY A 40 6.04 2.92 -0.22
N GLY A 41 5.50 2.22 -1.23
CA GLY A 41 5.03 0.84 -1.09
C GLY A 41 6.13 -0.16 -0.70
N VAL A 42 7.35 -0.01 -1.23
CA VAL A 42 8.48 -0.87 -0.89
C VAL A 42 8.93 -0.64 0.57
N VAL A 43 8.96 0.61 1.03
CA VAL A 43 9.29 0.91 2.44
C VAL A 43 8.24 0.31 3.38
N LEU A 44 6.95 0.45 3.07
CA LEU A 44 5.88 -0.17 3.85
C LEU A 44 5.96 -1.70 3.86
N LEU A 45 6.26 -2.30 2.71
CA LEU A 45 6.41 -3.76 2.59
C LEU A 45 7.58 -4.27 3.45
N LEU A 46 8.72 -3.58 3.41
CA LEU A 46 9.87 -3.93 4.24
C LEU A 46 9.57 -3.77 5.74
N ALA A 47 8.85 -2.70 6.12
CA ALA A 47 8.42 -2.49 7.50
C ALA A 47 7.47 -3.60 7.97
N ALA A 48 6.50 -4.01 7.14
CA ALA A 48 5.58 -5.10 7.44
C ALA A 48 6.30 -6.45 7.61
N ILE A 49 7.27 -6.76 6.73
CA ILE A 49 8.09 -7.97 6.85
C ILE A 49 8.91 -7.92 8.15
N ALA A 50 9.53 -6.80 8.47
CA ALA A 50 10.29 -6.63 9.70
C ALA A 50 9.40 -6.82 10.95
N ALA A 51 8.19 -6.24 10.94
CA ALA A 51 7.21 -6.41 12.01
C ALA A 51 6.77 -7.88 12.16
N LEU A 52 6.52 -8.59 11.05
CA LEU A 52 6.20 -10.02 11.08
C LEU A 52 7.34 -10.86 11.65
N ILE A 53 8.58 -10.61 11.24
CA ILE A 53 9.75 -11.32 11.77
C ILE A 53 9.88 -11.05 13.27
N TRP A 54 9.70 -9.80 13.70
CA TRP A 54 9.81 -9.44 15.11
C TRP A 54 8.69 -10.05 15.96
N ALA A 55 7.44 -10.02 15.49
CA ALA A 55 6.30 -10.59 16.21
C ALA A 55 6.35 -12.12 16.34
N ASN A 56 6.95 -12.82 15.35
CA ASN A 56 7.11 -14.28 15.36
C ASN A 56 8.45 -14.76 15.97
N SER A 57 9.30 -13.83 16.41
CA SER A 57 10.60 -14.13 17.02
C SER A 57 10.44 -14.54 18.50
N PRO A 58 11.41 -15.26 19.11
CA PRO A 58 11.44 -15.51 20.56
C PRO A 58 11.35 -14.24 21.45
N TRP A 59 11.56 -13.05 20.87
CA TRP A 59 11.33 -11.74 21.51
C TRP A 59 9.92 -11.17 21.27
N SER A 60 8.94 -12.00 20.92
CA SER A 60 7.53 -11.61 20.75
C SER A 60 6.99 -10.88 21.99
N ASP A 61 7.37 -11.33 23.19
CA ASP A 61 7.00 -10.63 24.43
C ASP A 61 7.53 -9.19 24.48
N SER A 62 8.73 -8.91 23.96
CA SER A 62 9.23 -7.53 23.85
C SER A 62 8.44 -6.71 22.83
N TYR A 63 7.95 -7.32 21.75
CA TYR A 63 7.06 -6.64 20.79
C TYR A 63 5.72 -6.29 21.44
N TYR A 64 5.10 -7.23 22.16
CA TYR A 64 3.86 -6.98 22.88
C TYR A 64 4.02 -5.91 23.94
N ASN A 65 5.08 -5.99 24.77
CA ASN A 65 5.37 -4.97 25.78
C ASN A 65 5.63 -3.59 25.15
N PHE A 66 6.34 -3.54 24.02
CA PHE A 66 6.59 -2.28 23.31
C PHE A 66 5.29 -1.60 22.85
N TRP A 67 4.34 -2.35 22.27
CA TRP A 67 3.07 -1.78 21.81
C TRP A 67 2.07 -1.50 22.95
N HIS A 68 2.08 -2.33 24.00
CA HIS A 68 1.22 -2.19 25.18
C HIS A 68 1.83 -1.32 26.29
N THR A 69 2.95 -0.63 26.02
CA THR A 69 3.47 0.31 27.01
C THR A 69 2.45 1.45 27.15
N ASP A 70 1.83 1.53 28.32
CA ASP A 70 0.92 2.61 28.71
C ASP A 70 1.74 3.88 28.99
N PHE A 71 1.31 5.00 28.41
CA PHE A 71 1.87 6.32 28.68
C PHE A 71 0.79 7.24 29.24
N GLU A 72 1.08 7.89 30.37
CA GLU A 72 0.25 8.95 30.90
C GLU A 72 0.85 10.30 30.47
N LEU A 73 0.07 11.13 29.76
CA LEU A 73 0.45 12.46 29.37
C LEU A 73 -0.22 13.47 30.32
N VAL A 74 0.57 14.03 31.24
CA VAL A 74 0.09 15.04 32.20
C VAL A 74 0.50 16.43 31.73
N ILE A 75 -0.48 17.28 31.42
CA ILE A 75 -0.26 18.69 31.05
C ILE A 75 -1.02 19.58 32.04
N GLY A 76 -0.31 20.12 33.04
CA GLY A 76 -0.91 20.96 34.08
C GLY A 76 -1.93 20.19 34.91
N SER A 77 -3.19 20.60 34.89
CA SER A 77 -4.31 19.89 35.55
C SER A 77 -5.03 18.88 34.63
N TYR A 78 -4.60 18.75 33.37
CA TYR A 78 -5.17 17.80 32.43
C TYR A 78 -4.40 16.49 32.51
N HIS A 79 -5.09 15.45 32.97
CA HIS A 79 -4.60 14.08 32.96
C HIS A 79 -5.19 13.38 31.73
N MET A 80 -4.40 13.23 30.67
CA MET A 80 -4.75 12.33 29.57
C MET A 80 -3.99 11.02 29.80
N GLY A 81 -4.69 9.93 30.11
CA GLY A 81 -4.08 8.63 30.38
C GLY A 81 -4.46 7.96 31.71
N GLY A 82 -5.35 8.56 32.52
CA GLY A 82 -5.91 7.91 33.72
C GLY A 82 -6.97 6.84 33.40
N GLU A 83 -7.54 6.20 34.44
CA GLU A 83 -8.47 5.03 34.45
C GLU A 83 -9.56 4.96 33.35
N SER A 84 -9.85 6.05 32.64
CA SER A 84 -10.87 6.14 31.59
C SER A 84 -10.33 6.06 30.16
N HIS A 85 -9.04 6.30 29.90
CA HIS A 85 -8.45 6.29 28.55
C HIS A 85 -7.03 5.70 28.60
N HIS A 86 -6.92 4.45 28.16
CA HIS A 86 -5.63 3.80 27.94
C HIS A 86 -4.96 4.42 26.71
N LEU A 87 -3.95 5.27 26.93
CA LEU A 87 -3.10 5.81 25.87
C LEU A 87 -1.90 4.88 25.71
N THR A 88 -2.04 3.88 24.86
CA THR A 88 -0.95 2.98 24.49
C THR A 88 -0.18 3.56 23.30
N LEU A 89 1.08 3.12 23.12
CA LEU A 89 1.86 3.46 21.92
C LEU A 89 1.13 3.09 20.62
N GLU A 90 0.38 1.99 20.62
CA GLU A 90 -0.44 1.58 19.48
C GLU A 90 -1.48 2.63 19.11
N THR A 91 -2.25 3.11 20.09
CA THR A 91 -3.28 4.13 19.85
C THR A 91 -2.69 5.44 19.35
N LEU A 92 -1.56 5.87 19.94
CA LEU A 92 -0.87 7.09 19.53
C LEU A 92 -0.38 7.02 18.08
N VAL A 93 0.27 5.91 17.71
CA VAL A 93 0.82 5.74 16.36
C VAL A 93 -0.31 5.65 15.33
N ASN A 94 -1.40 4.93 15.64
CA ASN A 94 -2.55 4.84 14.74
C ASN A 94 -3.18 6.21 14.49
N ASP A 95 -3.47 6.96 15.56
CA ASP A 95 -4.10 8.28 15.44
C ASP A 95 -3.18 9.29 14.73
N ALA A 96 -1.87 9.27 15.03
CA ALA A 96 -0.90 10.16 14.39
C ALA A 96 -0.69 9.83 12.90
N LEU A 97 -0.60 8.54 12.54
CA LEU A 97 -0.48 8.12 11.14
C LEU A 97 -1.75 8.46 10.37
N MET A 98 -2.92 8.24 10.95
CA MET A 98 -4.20 8.64 10.36
C MET A 98 -4.27 10.16 10.16
N ALA A 99 -3.85 10.95 11.16
CA ALA A 99 -3.81 12.41 11.05
C ALA A 99 -2.89 12.88 9.91
N ILE A 100 -1.68 12.29 9.78
CA ILE A 100 -0.76 12.61 8.67
C ILE A 100 -1.35 12.18 7.32
N PHE A 101 -1.97 11.00 7.25
CA PHE A 101 -2.59 10.48 6.03
C PHE A 101 -3.71 11.39 5.52
N PHE A 102 -4.54 11.93 6.42
CA PHE A 102 -5.61 12.86 6.04
C PHE A 102 -5.09 14.28 5.71
N LEU A 103 -3.88 14.63 6.16
CA LEU A 103 -3.28 15.95 5.94
C LEU A 103 -2.52 16.03 4.60
N LEU A 104 -1.97 14.92 4.12
CA LEU A 104 -1.23 14.79 2.86
C LEU A 104 -2.15 14.65 1.64
#